data_AF-A0AAU1TPD4-F1
#
_entry.id   AF-A0AAU1TPD4-F1
#
_cell.length_a   1.000
_cell.length_b   1.000
_cell.length_c   1.000
_cell.angle_alpha   90.00
_cell.angle_beta   90.00
_cell.angle_gamma   90.00
#
_symmetry.space_group_name_H-M   'P 1'
#
loop_
_entity.id
_entity.type
_entity.pdbx_description
1 polymer ?
#
loop_
_entity_poly.entity_id
_entity_poly.type
_entity_poly.pdbx_seq_one_letter_code
_entity_poly.pdbx_strand_id
1 'polypeptide(L)'
;MERTERTVRPEHGAVRRRLVSAAVVVSVLAGTLGAGGAVTYGAPARTEQDQSARAQPQPQGQAQPRAVTDDEDFADIYTRTVANIRNALLGDESVRRPGAGHLIQNPDPNAFQSINIGRFTEDEFILGGMVRAVFRRSDSYLLGFYVENRDASRRVFYTFTEQVDGRTRDMVPGSVYPGTRREHFGWGVNYGNLAGTTISRNRLRNAVRDIYHHDPNTSTHTLEGGVETLAVALAEGARFQAIPAYIAQAIRGGRDWEVRRHADEITSWDQDSQVVLRARAADPTGYQEVWQQRREYVWNGARVLLTALDLARRLYLIKPPTRKS
;
A
#
# COMPACT_ATOMS: atom_id res chain seq x y z
N MET A 1 -28.32 -58.64 15.44
CA MET A 1 -26.93 -58.69 14.95
C MET A 1 -27.01 -59.12 13.51
N GLU A 2 -26.49 -58.45 12.49
CA GLU A 2 -25.52 -57.35 12.43
C GLU A 2 -25.71 -56.59 11.11
N ARG A 3 -25.13 -55.39 11.06
CA ARG A 3 -25.37 -54.30 10.11
C ARG A 3 -24.24 -54.29 9.05
N THR A 4 -24.54 -54.01 7.79
CA THR A 4 -23.52 -53.59 6.80
C THR A 4 -24.22 -52.74 5.74
N GLU A 5 -24.42 -51.46 6.02
CA GLU A 5 -23.59 -50.32 5.59
C GLU A 5 -23.60 -50.04 4.08
N ARG A 6 -24.37 -48.99 3.79
CA ARG A 6 -24.47 -48.22 2.56
C ARG A 6 -23.09 -47.70 2.10
N THR A 7 -22.73 -47.99 0.86
CA THR A 7 -21.85 -47.15 0.05
C THR A 7 -22.70 -46.19 -0.78
N VAL A 8 -22.87 -44.97 -0.29
CA VAL A 8 -23.37 -43.83 -1.09
C VAL A 8 -22.18 -42.96 -1.44
N ARG A 9 -21.85 -42.91 -2.75
CA ARG A 9 -21.04 -41.85 -3.35
C ARG A 9 -21.74 -40.50 -3.14
N PRO A 10 -21.05 -39.42 -2.76
CA PRO A 10 -21.48 -38.08 -3.11
C PRO A 10 -20.80 -37.64 -4.41
N GLU A 11 -21.64 -37.30 -5.37
CA GLU A 11 -21.31 -36.68 -6.63
C GLU A 11 -20.65 -35.31 -6.43
N HIS A 12 -19.82 -34.93 -7.40
CA HIS A 12 -19.13 -33.65 -7.48
C HIS A 12 -20.14 -32.51 -7.66
N GLY A 13 -20.42 -31.79 -6.59
CA GLY A 13 -21.11 -30.49 -6.65
C GLY A 13 -20.14 -29.40 -7.09
N ALA A 14 -20.35 -28.83 -8.27
CA ALA A 14 -19.65 -27.65 -8.75
C ALA A 14 -19.92 -26.45 -7.82
N VAL A 15 -18.92 -26.09 -7.00
CA VAL A 15 -18.94 -24.88 -6.18
C VAL A 15 -18.78 -23.67 -7.12
N ARG A 16 -19.91 -23.08 -7.52
CA ARG A 16 -19.94 -21.74 -8.14
C ARG A 16 -19.41 -20.73 -7.12
N ARG A 17 -18.12 -20.41 -7.18
CA ARG A 17 -17.56 -19.22 -6.53
C ARG A 17 -18.21 -17.98 -7.14
N ARG A 18 -19.14 -17.38 -6.42
CA ARG A 18 -19.62 -16.02 -6.73
C ARG A 18 -18.46 -15.05 -6.50
N LEU A 19 -17.88 -14.55 -7.58
CA LEU A 19 -17.06 -13.35 -7.56
C LEU A 19 -17.97 -12.18 -7.18
N VAL A 20 -17.86 -11.71 -5.94
CA VAL A 20 -18.46 -10.44 -5.53
C VAL A 20 -17.48 -9.35 -5.97
N SER A 21 -17.76 -8.73 -7.11
CA SER A 21 -17.06 -7.53 -7.57
C SER A 21 -17.35 -6.39 -6.59
N ALA A 22 -16.45 -6.14 -5.64
CA ALA A 22 -16.51 -4.93 -4.82
C ALA A 22 -15.99 -3.75 -5.65
N ALA A 23 -16.90 -2.95 -6.19
CA ALA A 23 -16.57 -1.65 -6.74
C ALA A 23 -16.14 -0.73 -5.59
N VAL A 24 -14.86 -0.40 -5.52
CA VAL A 24 -14.35 0.60 -4.57
C VAL A 24 -14.48 1.98 -5.22
N VAL A 25 -15.43 2.76 -4.73
CA VAL A 25 -15.56 4.19 -5.10
C VAL A 25 -14.51 4.96 -4.27
N VAL A 26 -13.46 5.44 -4.93
CA VAL A 26 -12.51 6.38 -4.34
C VAL A 26 -13.06 7.79 -4.55
N SER A 27 -13.73 8.33 -3.54
CA SER A 27 -14.11 9.75 -3.54
C SER A 27 -12.89 10.58 -3.14
N VAL A 28 -12.22 11.20 -4.12
CA VAL A 28 -11.22 12.24 -3.86
C VAL A 28 -11.98 13.52 -3.53
N LEU A 29 -12.12 13.84 -2.23
CA LEU A 29 -12.43 15.21 -1.84
C LEU A 29 -11.17 16.05 -2.02
N ALA A 30 -11.08 16.74 -3.16
CA ALA A 30 -10.16 17.84 -3.35
C ALA A 30 -10.63 19.01 -2.46
N GLY A 31 -10.29 18.95 -1.18
CA GLY A 31 -10.42 20.08 -0.26
C GLY A 31 -9.14 20.90 -0.31
N THR A 32 -9.22 22.11 -0.87
CA THR A 32 -8.18 23.14 -0.77
C THR A 32 -7.89 23.46 0.69
N LEU A 33 -6.79 22.95 1.24
CA LEU A 33 -6.19 23.51 2.45
C LEU A 33 -5.12 24.52 2.02
N GLY A 34 -5.61 25.72 1.75
CA GLY A 34 -4.81 26.92 1.60
C GLY A 34 -4.22 27.38 2.92
N ALA A 35 -3.29 28.31 2.77
CA ALA A 35 -2.60 29.05 3.81
C ALA A 35 -3.53 29.69 4.85
N GLY A 36 -2.93 30.07 5.98
CA GLY A 36 -3.62 30.43 7.22
C GLY A 36 -4.64 31.56 7.14
N GLY A 37 -5.55 31.52 8.09
CA GLY A 37 -6.57 32.54 8.33
C GLY A 37 -7.56 32.01 9.35
N ALA A 38 -7.38 32.35 10.62
CA ALA A 38 -8.35 32.09 11.67
C ALA A 38 -9.63 32.89 11.40
N VAL A 39 -10.81 32.25 11.41
CA VAL A 39 -12.08 32.95 11.62
C VAL A 39 -13.04 32.10 12.45
N THR A 40 -13.60 32.77 13.45
CA THR A 40 -14.51 32.36 14.51
C THR A 40 -15.94 32.06 14.05
N TYR A 41 -16.66 31.32 14.89
CA TYR A 41 -18.09 31.00 14.82
C TYR A 41 -19.01 32.24 14.75
N GLY A 42 -20.11 32.12 13.98
CA GLY A 42 -21.31 32.96 14.15
C GLY A 42 -22.14 33.16 12.87
N ALA A 43 -23.26 32.45 12.74
CA ALA A 43 -24.44 32.94 12.01
C ALA A 43 -25.32 33.75 13.01
N PRO A 44 -26.33 34.57 12.62
CA PRO A 44 -27.08 34.57 11.34
C PRO A 44 -27.48 35.97 10.79
N ALA A 45 -28.05 36.02 9.58
CA ALA A 45 -29.32 36.70 9.22
C ALA A 45 -29.48 36.86 7.68
N ARG A 46 -30.70 36.63 7.20
CA ARG A 46 -31.18 36.85 5.82
C ARG A 46 -31.45 38.34 5.56
N THR A 47 -31.21 38.78 4.33
CA THR A 47 -32.08 39.74 3.65
C THR A 47 -32.16 39.44 2.15
N GLU A 48 -33.38 39.43 1.65
CA GLU A 48 -33.78 39.18 0.26
C GLU A 48 -33.51 40.43 -0.63
N GLN A 49 -33.63 40.20 -1.95
CA GLN A 49 -33.72 41.15 -3.08
C GLN A 49 -32.44 41.36 -3.90
N ASP A 50 -32.26 40.51 -4.92
CA ASP A 50 -32.41 40.98 -6.30
C ASP A 50 -32.68 39.81 -7.25
N GLN A 51 -33.89 39.77 -7.80
CA GLN A 51 -34.25 38.97 -8.96
C GLN A 51 -33.89 39.76 -10.21
N SER A 52 -33.16 39.15 -11.16
CA SER A 52 -33.49 39.13 -12.61
C SER A 52 -32.29 38.74 -13.46
N ALA A 53 -32.11 37.44 -13.71
CA ALA A 53 -31.53 36.92 -14.95
C ALA A 53 -31.89 35.44 -15.07
N ARG A 54 -33.06 35.17 -15.66
CA ARG A 54 -33.54 33.83 -15.98
C ARG A 54 -32.71 33.32 -17.17
N ALA A 55 -31.54 32.73 -16.92
CA ALA A 55 -30.85 31.92 -17.90
C ALA A 55 -31.60 30.59 -18.04
N GLN A 56 -32.10 30.32 -19.25
CA GLN A 56 -32.73 29.05 -19.60
C GLN A 56 -31.79 27.88 -19.27
N PRO A 57 -32.30 26.74 -18.76
CA PRO A 57 -31.47 25.56 -18.60
C PRO A 57 -31.03 25.09 -19.99
N GLN A 58 -29.75 25.28 -20.29
CA GLN A 58 -29.11 24.62 -21.42
C GLN A 58 -29.24 23.10 -21.21
N PRO A 59 -29.62 22.33 -22.23
CA PRO A 59 -29.59 20.88 -22.13
C PRO A 59 -28.17 20.48 -21.77
N GLN A 60 -28.02 19.71 -20.68
CA GLN A 60 -26.77 19.07 -20.31
C GLN A 60 -26.29 18.25 -21.52
N GLY A 61 -25.37 18.83 -22.28
CA GLY A 61 -24.58 18.08 -23.25
C GLY A 61 -23.95 16.93 -22.47
N GLN A 62 -24.21 15.71 -22.93
CA GLN A 62 -23.50 14.53 -22.44
C GLN A 62 -22.03 14.88 -22.36
N ALA A 63 -21.47 14.94 -21.15
CA ALA A 63 -20.04 15.05 -20.96
C ALA A 63 -19.44 13.87 -21.73
N GLN A 64 -18.81 14.16 -22.86
CA GLN A 64 -18.11 13.14 -23.63
C GLN A 64 -17.14 12.45 -22.66
N PRO A 65 -17.09 11.10 -22.64
CA PRO A 65 -16.11 10.40 -21.83
C PRO A 65 -14.74 10.98 -22.17
N ARG A 66 -14.07 11.58 -21.17
CA ARG A 66 -12.70 12.04 -21.34
C ARG A 66 -11.88 10.82 -21.75
N ALA A 67 -11.15 10.92 -22.86
CA ALA A 67 -10.20 9.89 -23.23
C ALA A 67 -9.23 9.69 -22.07
N VAL A 68 -9.22 8.49 -21.51
CA VAL A 68 -8.31 8.12 -20.42
C VAL A 68 -6.91 8.11 -21.00
N THR A 69 -6.00 8.85 -20.36
CA THR A 69 -4.58 8.85 -20.74
C THR A 69 -3.88 7.63 -20.17
N ASP A 70 -2.82 7.14 -20.81
CA ASP A 70 -2.03 6.02 -20.29
C ASP A 70 -1.53 6.27 -18.84
N ASP A 71 -1.28 7.53 -18.47
CA ASP A 71 -0.89 7.92 -17.12
C ASP A 71 -2.03 7.76 -16.10
N GLU A 72 -3.27 8.01 -16.52
CA GLU A 72 -4.46 7.74 -15.69
C GLU A 72 -4.66 6.23 -15.49
N ASP A 73 -4.53 5.43 -16.55
CA ASP A 73 -4.61 3.96 -16.46
C ASP A 73 -3.51 3.40 -15.56
N PHE A 74 -2.27 3.87 -15.69
CA PHE A 74 -1.17 3.42 -14.85
C PHE A 74 -1.37 3.83 -13.38
N ALA A 75 -1.82 5.06 -13.11
CA ALA A 75 -2.13 5.52 -11.76
C ALA A 75 -3.23 4.66 -11.09
N ASP A 76 -4.22 4.22 -11.87
CA ASP A 76 -5.28 3.34 -11.40
C ASP A 76 -4.77 1.91 -11.15
N ILE A 77 -3.87 1.40 -11.98
CA ILE A 77 -3.15 0.14 -11.73
C ILE A 77 -2.34 0.25 -10.43
N TYR A 78 -1.60 1.33 -10.24
CA TYR A 78 -0.80 1.58 -9.04
C TYR A 78 -1.67 1.60 -7.77
N THR A 79 -2.71 2.43 -7.73
CA THR A 79 -3.58 2.56 -6.54
C THR A 79 -4.31 1.25 -6.23
N ARG A 80 -4.72 0.49 -7.24
CA ARG A 80 -5.31 -0.85 -7.07
C ARG A 80 -4.31 -1.85 -6.49
N THR A 81 -3.05 -1.82 -6.93
CA THR A 81 -2.00 -2.66 -6.35
C THR A 81 -1.76 -2.33 -4.88
N VAL A 82 -1.71 -1.05 -4.50
CA VAL A 82 -1.60 -0.63 -3.09
C VAL A 82 -2.81 -1.11 -2.27
N ALA A 83 -4.02 -0.98 -2.80
CA ALA A 83 -5.23 -1.49 -2.14
C ALA A 83 -5.17 -3.03 -1.94
N ASN A 84 -4.64 -3.77 -2.91
CA ASN A 84 -4.46 -5.21 -2.78
C ASN A 84 -3.45 -5.58 -1.69
N ILE A 85 -2.34 -4.82 -1.58
CA ILE A 85 -1.37 -4.99 -0.49
C ILE A 85 -2.07 -4.77 0.85
N ARG A 86 -2.76 -3.64 1.01
CA ARG A 86 -3.52 -3.30 2.22
C ARG A 86 -4.48 -4.42 2.63
N ASN A 87 -5.33 -4.88 1.70
CA ASN A 87 -6.29 -5.95 1.98
C ASN A 87 -5.62 -7.25 2.44
N ALA A 88 -4.50 -7.62 1.80
CA ALA A 88 -3.80 -8.85 2.16
C ALA A 88 -3.11 -8.79 3.53
N LEU A 89 -2.69 -7.61 3.97
CA LEU A 89 -2.11 -7.39 5.28
C LEU A 89 -3.15 -7.40 6.41
N LEU A 90 -4.39 -7.02 6.11
CA LEU A 90 -5.48 -6.97 7.11
C LEU A 90 -6.20 -8.31 7.32
N GLY A 91 -6.28 -9.17 6.30
CA GLY A 91 -7.05 -10.41 6.40
C GLY A 91 -8.56 -10.19 6.59
N ASP A 92 -9.30 -11.25 6.97
CA ASP A 92 -10.77 -11.24 7.03
C ASP A 92 -11.33 -10.51 8.28
N GLU A 93 -10.51 -10.24 9.30
CA GLU A 93 -10.93 -9.65 10.58
C GLU A 93 -10.62 -8.15 10.66
N SER A 94 -11.10 -7.36 9.69
CA SER A 94 -10.97 -5.90 9.76
C SER A 94 -11.96 -5.31 10.78
N VAL A 95 -11.55 -5.14 12.03
CA VAL A 95 -12.36 -4.42 13.02
C VAL A 95 -12.41 -2.93 12.66
N ARG A 96 -13.56 -2.46 12.18
CA ARG A 96 -13.84 -1.02 12.01
C ARG A 96 -14.17 -0.39 13.37
N ARG A 97 -13.48 0.69 13.73
CA ARG A 97 -13.94 1.67 14.74
C ARG A 97 -13.69 3.09 14.21
N PRO A 98 -14.53 4.09 14.56
CA PRO A 98 -14.40 5.43 14.02
C PRO A 98 -13.01 6.04 14.26
N GLY A 99 -12.39 6.55 13.20
CA GLY A 99 -11.10 7.24 13.24
C GLY A 99 -9.83 6.37 13.25
N ALA A 100 -9.93 5.07 12.96
CA ALA A 100 -8.79 4.17 13.04
C ALA A 100 -8.21 3.78 11.68
N GLY A 101 -6.90 3.98 11.55
CA GLY A 101 -6.04 3.19 10.69
C GLY A 101 -6.17 1.72 11.01
N HIS A 102 -5.87 0.87 10.04
CA HIS A 102 -6.06 -0.55 10.17
C HIS A 102 -4.87 -1.19 10.87
N LEU A 103 -5.09 -1.69 12.09
CA LEU A 103 -4.11 -2.54 12.74
C LEU A 103 -3.82 -3.76 11.86
N ILE A 104 -2.55 -3.98 11.54
CA ILE A 104 -2.12 -5.26 10.96
C ILE A 104 -2.40 -6.33 12.02
N GLN A 105 -3.35 -7.22 11.75
CA GLN A 105 -3.81 -8.21 12.73
C GLN A 105 -3.12 -9.57 12.59
N ASN A 106 -2.17 -9.72 11.66
CA ASN A 106 -1.33 -10.90 11.58
C ASN A 106 0.06 -10.62 12.18
N PRO A 107 0.29 -10.90 13.48
CA PRO A 107 1.59 -10.70 14.12
C PRO A 107 2.59 -11.82 13.81
N ASP A 108 2.23 -12.83 13.00
CA ASP A 108 3.17 -13.90 12.66
C ASP A 108 4.29 -13.35 11.75
N PRO A 109 5.54 -13.28 12.24
CA PRO A 109 6.67 -12.78 11.45
C PRO A 109 7.02 -13.71 10.28
N ASN A 110 6.51 -14.94 10.26
CA ASN A 110 6.72 -15.91 9.18
C ASN A 110 5.56 -15.99 8.19
N ALA A 111 4.55 -15.13 8.33
CA ALA A 111 3.46 -15.04 7.36
C ALA A 111 3.83 -14.06 6.25
N PHE A 112 3.82 -14.54 5.00
CA PHE A 112 4.17 -13.77 3.82
C PHE A 112 3.00 -13.67 2.85
N GLN A 113 2.97 -12.61 2.06
CA GLN A 113 2.01 -12.40 0.99
C GLN A 113 2.74 -12.03 -0.30
N SER A 114 2.38 -12.70 -1.39
CA SER A 114 2.84 -12.33 -2.73
C SER A 114 1.79 -11.51 -3.46
N ILE A 115 2.21 -10.41 -4.07
CA ILE A 115 1.37 -9.48 -4.83
C ILE A 115 1.93 -9.37 -6.25
N ASN A 116 1.07 -9.61 -7.23
CA ASN A 116 1.41 -9.49 -8.65
C ASN A 116 1.70 -8.03 -9.00
N ILE A 117 2.90 -7.74 -9.51
CA ILE A 117 3.32 -6.40 -9.94
C ILE A 117 3.77 -6.37 -11.41
N GLY A 118 3.80 -7.51 -12.11
CA GLY A 118 4.24 -7.59 -13.51
C GLY A 118 3.49 -6.65 -14.47
N ARG A 119 2.26 -6.25 -14.13
CA ARG A 119 1.48 -5.29 -14.93
C ARG A 119 2.09 -3.88 -14.99
N PHE A 120 2.96 -3.52 -14.04
CA PHE A 120 3.67 -2.24 -14.10
C PHE A 120 4.63 -2.18 -15.28
N THR A 121 5.03 -3.32 -15.86
CA THR A 121 5.91 -3.32 -17.03
C THR A 121 5.26 -2.70 -18.27
N GLU A 122 3.92 -2.63 -18.33
CA GLU A 122 3.19 -2.22 -19.54
C GLU A 122 3.66 -2.98 -20.80
N ASP A 123 4.12 -4.21 -20.59
CA ASP A 123 4.62 -5.12 -21.62
C ASP A 123 3.65 -6.29 -21.70
N GLU A 124 3.03 -6.47 -22.87
CA GLU A 124 2.04 -7.52 -23.10
C GLU A 124 2.63 -8.94 -22.98
N PHE A 125 3.95 -9.09 -23.11
CA PHE A 125 4.65 -10.36 -22.96
C PHE A 125 4.99 -10.67 -21.49
N ILE A 126 5.01 -9.66 -20.62
CA ILE A 126 5.25 -9.80 -19.19
C ILE A 126 3.90 -9.75 -18.45
N LEU A 127 3.29 -10.92 -18.31
CA LEU A 127 2.01 -11.02 -17.62
C LEU A 127 2.13 -10.62 -16.14
N GLY A 128 1.03 -10.13 -15.58
CA GLY A 128 1.01 -9.62 -14.20
C GLY A 128 1.55 -10.59 -13.14
N GLY A 129 1.38 -11.90 -13.34
CA GLY A 129 1.83 -12.94 -12.41
C GLY A 129 3.29 -13.37 -12.56
N MET A 130 4.03 -12.83 -13.54
CA MET A 130 5.43 -13.18 -13.80
C MET A 130 6.42 -12.49 -12.87
N VAL A 131 6.03 -11.34 -12.31
CA VAL A 131 6.79 -10.67 -11.25
C VAL A 131 5.86 -10.46 -10.06
N ARG A 132 6.23 -11.00 -8.90
CA ARG A 132 5.46 -10.89 -7.67
C ARG A 132 6.32 -10.29 -6.57
N ALA A 133 5.91 -9.16 -6.02
CA ALA A 133 6.50 -8.59 -4.82
C ALA A 133 6.06 -9.42 -3.60
N VAL A 134 6.99 -9.73 -2.69
CA VAL A 134 6.70 -10.50 -1.48
C VAL A 134 6.82 -9.62 -0.25
N PHE A 135 5.72 -9.52 0.48
CA PHE A 135 5.59 -8.73 1.70
C PHE A 135 5.52 -9.63 2.93
N ARG A 136 6.18 -9.23 4.02
CA ARG A 136 5.92 -9.81 5.34
C ARG A 136 4.63 -9.22 5.90
N ARG A 137 3.72 -10.08 6.35
CA ARG A 137 2.38 -9.65 6.79
C ARG A 137 2.40 -8.87 8.08
N SER A 138 3.39 -9.10 8.96
CA SER A 138 3.47 -8.44 10.26
C SER A 138 3.87 -6.97 10.22
N ASP A 139 4.51 -6.49 9.15
CA ASP A 139 5.03 -5.12 9.09
C ASP A 139 5.05 -4.49 7.69
N SER A 140 4.48 -5.17 6.69
CA SER A 140 4.43 -4.71 5.30
C SER A 140 5.81 -4.48 4.67
N TYR A 141 6.90 -5.06 5.20
CA TYR A 141 8.19 -4.95 4.54
C TYR A 141 8.17 -5.69 3.20
N LEU A 142 8.64 -5.03 2.14
CA LEU A 142 8.90 -5.65 0.84
C LEU A 142 10.24 -6.39 0.92
N LEU A 143 10.21 -7.72 0.96
CA LEU A 143 11.38 -8.55 1.28
C LEU A 143 11.94 -9.35 0.10
N GLY A 144 11.34 -9.23 -1.07
CA GLY A 144 11.81 -9.93 -2.25
C GLY A 144 10.86 -9.93 -3.42
N PHE A 145 11.30 -10.58 -4.49
CA PHE A 145 10.55 -10.71 -5.73
C PHE A 145 10.65 -12.15 -6.25
N TYR A 146 9.50 -12.77 -6.49
CA TYR A 146 9.42 -13.99 -7.27
C TYR A 146 9.28 -13.64 -8.75
N VAL A 147 10.17 -14.19 -9.57
CA VAL A 147 10.18 -14.02 -11.03
C VAL A 147 10.03 -15.38 -11.69
N GLU A 148 9.07 -15.47 -12.61
CA GLU A 148 8.81 -16.65 -13.43
C GLU A 148 8.56 -16.23 -14.88
N ASN A 149 9.30 -16.81 -15.81
CA ASN A 149 9.07 -16.59 -17.24
C ASN A 149 7.85 -17.38 -17.74
N ARG A 150 7.40 -17.05 -18.97
CA ARG A 150 6.14 -17.56 -19.53
C ARG A 150 6.01 -19.08 -19.61
N ASP A 151 7.10 -19.75 -19.96
CA ASP A 151 7.20 -21.21 -20.07
C ASP A 151 7.63 -21.87 -18.75
N ALA A 152 7.80 -21.08 -17.68
CA ALA A 152 8.27 -21.50 -16.37
C ALA A 152 9.61 -22.26 -16.36
N SER A 153 10.41 -22.12 -17.42
CA SER A 153 11.76 -22.68 -17.51
C SER A 153 12.76 -21.94 -16.62
N ARG A 154 12.47 -20.69 -16.25
CA ARG A 154 13.25 -19.87 -15.32
C ARG A 154 12.37 -19.41 -14.17
N ARG A 155 12.70 -19.85 -12.95
CA ARG A 155 12.12 -19.38 -11.70
C ARG A 155 13.22 -18.91 -10.77
N VAL A 156 13.15 -17.65 -10.34
CA VAL A 156 14.14 -17.05 -9.43
C VAL A 156 13.41 -16.29 -8.33
N PHE A 157 13.90 -16.41 -7.12
CA PHE A 157 13.45 -15.63 -5.97
C PHE A 157 14.58 -14.71 -5.51
N TYR A 158 14.41 -13.41 -5.70
CA TYR A 158 15.32 -12.39 -5.17
C TYR A 158 14.92 -12.03 -3.75
N THR A 159 15.84 -12.03 -2.79
CA THR A 159 15.53 -11.73 -1.39
C THR A 159 16.66 -11.02 -0.64
N PHE A 160 16.30 -10.32 0.42
CA PHE A 160 17.26 -9.76 1.37
C PHE A 160 17.73 -10.83 2.37
N THR A 161 18.89 -10.58 2.95
CA THR A 161 19.43 -11.37 4.06
C THR A 161 19.53 -10.52 5.32
N GLU A 162 19.49 -11.17 6.47
CA GLU A 162 19.69 -10.58 7.79
C GLU A 162 20.69 -11.39 8.62
N GLN A 163 21.30 -10.76 9.61
CA GLN A 163 22.15 -11.43 10.59
C GLN A 163 21.31 -11.86 11.80
N VAL A 164 21.24 -13.15 12.08
CA VAL A 164 20.56 -13.72 13.25
C VAL A 164 21.53 -14.66 13.95
N ASP A 165 21.79 -14.40 15.24
CA ASP A 165 22.72 -15.20 16.07
C ASP A 165 24.09 -15.43 15.41
N GLY A 166 24.62 -14.38 14.75
CA GLY A 166 25.92 -14.42 14.06
C GLY A 166 25.92 -15.19 12.74
N ARG A 167 24.75 -15.52 12.17
CA ARG A 167 24.61 -16.19 10.88
C ARG A 167 23.78 -15.36 9.91
N THR A 168 24.22 -15.31 8.66
CA THR A 168 23.42 -14.78 7.55
C THR A 168 22.26 -15.73 7.25
N ARG A 169 21.04 -15.20 7.19
CA ARG A 169 19.83 -15.94 6.85
C ARG A 169 18.96 -15.12 5.88
N ASP A 170 18.26 -15.79 4.97
CA ASP A 170 17.21 -15.17 4.17
C ASP A 170 16.09 -14.59 5.04
N MET A 171 15.70 -13.35 4.78
CA MET A 171 14.56 -12.71 5.45
C MET A 171 13.22 -13.36 5.06
N VAL A 172 13.17 -14.03 3.90
CA VAL A 172 12.06 -14.89 3.49
C VAL A 172 12.55 -16.33 3.49
N PRO A 173 11.95 -17.25 4.27
CA PRO A 173 12.43 -18.62 4.36
C PRO A 173 12.23 -19.40 3.06
N GLY A 174 13.08 -20.40 2.80
CA GLY A 174 13.01 -21.25 1.60
C GLY A 174 11.73 -22.10 1.47
N SER A 175 10.94 -22.22 2.55
CA SER A 175 9.59 -22.80 2.50
C SER A 175 8.61 -21.94 1.69
N VAL A 176 8.88 -20.64 1.55
CA VAL A 176 8.17 -19.74 0.65
C VAL A 176 8.83 -19.84 -0.72
N TYR A 177 8.10 -20.42 -1.68
CA TYR A 177 8.58 -20.86 -3.00
C TYR A 177 9.61 -22.00 -2.94
N PRO A 178 9.21 -23.21 -2.48
CA PRO A 178 10.12 -24.35 -2.37
C PRO A 178 10.68 -24.75 -3.74
N GLY A 179 11.96 -25.13 -3.77
CA GLY A 179 12.65 -25.59 -4.99
C GLY A 179 12.96 -24.50 -6.02
N THR A 180 12.72 -23.23 -5.69
CA THR A 180 13.06 -22.10 -6.57
C THR A 180 14.51 -21.64 -6.32
N ARG A 181 15.25 -21.34 -7.39
CA ARG A 181 16.59 -20.72 -7.29
C ARG A 181 16.49 -19.41 -6.52
N ARG A 182 17.37 -19.20 -5.54
CA ARG A 182 17.38 -17.98 -4.72
C ARG A 182 18.59 -17.14 -5.03
N GLU A 183 18.37 -15.84 -5.09
CA GLU A 183 19.38 -14.84 -5.35
C GLU A 183 19.27 -13.76 -4.28
N HIS A 184 20.42 -13.31 -3.79
CA HIS A 184 20.46 -12.40 -2.66
C HIS A 184 20.81 -11.00 -3.14
N PHE A 185 20.08 -10.02 -2.64
CA PHE A 185 20.52 -8.64 -2.79
C PHE A 185 21.84 -8.44 -2.03
N GLY A 186 22.80 -7.78 -2.68
CA GLY A 186 24.10 -7.46 -2.09
C GLY A 186 24.05 -6.27 -1.12
N TRP A 187 22.87 -5.76 -0.82
CA TRP A 187 22.59 -4.62 0.04
C TRP A 187 21.46 -4.94 1.03
N GLY A 188 21.33 -4.11 2.07
CA GLY A 188 20.34 -4.30 3.13
C GLY A 188 18.92 -3.85 2.71
N VAL A 189 17.94 -4.20 3.54
CA VAL A 189 16.53 -3.79 3.36
C VAL A 189 16.26 -2.31 3.67
N ASN A 190 17.22 -1.63 4.29
CA ASN A 190 17.11 -0.23 4.67
C ASN A 190 17.34 0.69 3.47
N TYR A 191 16.63 1.82 3.43
CA TYR A 191 16.83 2.84 2.41
C TYR A 191 18.22 3.48 2.51
N GLY A 192 18.96 3.51 1.40
CA GLY A 192 20.21 4.26 1.27
C GLY A 192 19.98 5.77 1.18
N ASN A 193 19.00 6.20 0.37
CA ASN A 193 18.61 7.61 0.24
C ASN A 193 17.09 7.80 0.11
N LEU A 194 16.38 7.64 1.22
CA LEU A 194 14.92 7.78 1.26
C LEU A 194 14.45 9.16 0.78
N ALA A 195 15.06 10.24 1.27
CA ALA A 195 14.60 11.61 0.96
C ALA A 195 14.75 11.96 -0.53
N GLY A 196 15.78 11.44 -1.19
CA GLY A 196 16.01 11.61 -2.63
C GLY A 196 15.29 10.59 -3.51
N THR A 197 14.51 9.66 -2.95
CA THR A 197 13.77 8.70 -3.77
C THR A 197 12.65 9.40 -4.53
N THR A 198 12.62 9.21 -5.84
CA THR A 198 11.61 9.74 -6.77
C THR A 198 10.77 8.60 -7.35
N ILE A 199 9.46 8.80 -7.42
CA ILE A 199 8.49 7.82 -7.90
C ILE A 199 7.71 8.42 -9.07
N SER A 200 7.70 7.70 -10.18
CA SER A 200 6.89 8.00 -11.36
C SER A 200 6.58 6.74 -12.14
N ARG A 201 5.68 6.84 -13.12
CA ARG A 201 5.30 5.73 -14.00
C ARG A 201 6.52 5.06 -14.62
N ASN A 202 7.41 5.85 -15.24
CA ASN A 202 8.61 5.32 -15.90
C ASN A 202 9.53 4.58 -14.92
N ARG A 203 9.72 5.11 -13.71
CA ARG A 203 10.57 4.48 -12.69
C ARG A 203 9.98 3.17 -12.17
N LEU A 204 8.68 3.15 -11.89
CA LEU A 204 7.98 1.93 -11.46
C LEU A 204 7.98 0.87 -12.56
N ARG A 205 7.71 1.28 -13.81
CA ARG A 205 7.75 0.39 -14.97
C ARG A 205 9.13 -0.22 -15.16
N ASN A 206 10.16 0.62 -15.23
CA ASN A 206 11.52 0.19 -15.48
C ASN A 206 12.03 -0.70 -14.35
N ALA A 207 11.75 -0.38 -13.08
CA ALA A 207 12.12 -1.22 -11.95
C ALA A 207 11.58 -2.65 -12.07
N VAL A 208 10.31 -2.82 -12.47
CA VAL A 208 9.73 -4.16 -12.65
C VAL A 208 10.29 -4.87 -13.90
N ARG A 209 10.55 -4.14 -14.99
CA ARG A 209 11.20 -4.69 -16.20
C ARG A 209 12.62 -5.16 -15.89
N ASP A 210 13.39 -4.36 -15.18
CA ASP A 210 14.77 -4.67 -14.80
C ASP A 210 14.77 -5.92 -13.91
N ILE A 211 13.90 -6.02 -12.91
CA ILE A 211 13.75 -7.24 -12.08
C ILE A 211 13.41 -8.48 -12.94
N TYR A 212 12.49 -8.35 -13.90
CA TYR A 212 12.11 -9.47 -14.76
C TYR A 212 13.27 -9.97 -15.63
N HIS A 213 13.98 -9.04 -16.27
CA HIS A 213 15.08 -9.33 -17.18
C HIS A 213 16.41 -9.59 -16.48
N HIS A 214 16.53 -9.29 -15.19
CA HIS A 214 17.77 -9.44 -14.46
C HIS A 214 18.25 -10.90 -14.50
N ASP A 215 19.48 -11.12 -14.94
CA ASP A 215 20.18 -12.38 -14.80
C ASP A 215 21.42 -12.15 -13.91
N PRO A 216 21.48 -12.77 -12.72
CA PRO A 216 22.60 -12.61 -11.79
C PRO A 216 23.98 -12.89 -12.42
N ASN A 217 24.02 -13.71 -13.48
CA ASN A 217 25.28 -14.10 -14.12
C ASN A 217 25.75 -13.11 -15.19
N THR A 218 24.87 -12.26 -15.73
CA THR A 218 25.17 -11.45 -16.92
C THR A 218 24.77 -9.98 -16.81
N SER A 219 23.81 -9.64 -15.94
CA SER A 219 23.41 -8.26 -15.68
C SER A 219 24.53 -7.46 -15.02
N THR A 220 24.80 -6.26 -15.54
CA THR A 220 25.79 -5.32 -14.99
C THR A 220 25.17 -4.16 -14.21
N HIS A 221 23.84 -3.99 -14.26
CA HIS A 221 23.12 -2.96 -13.53
C HIS A 221 22.65 -3.46 -12.16
N THR A 222 22.67 -2.58 -11.17
CA THR A 222 22.14 -2.87 -9.82
C THR A 222 20.63 -2.69 -9.78
N LEU A 223 19.92 -3.55 -9.07
CA LEU A 223 18.47 -3.40 -8.85
C LEU A 223 18.12 -2.43 -7.71
N GLU A 224 19.10 -2.00 -6.89
CA GLU A 224 18.91 -1.27 -5.63
C GLU A 224 17.94 -0.09 -5.74
N GLY A 225 18.23 0.91 -6.57
CA GLY A 225 17.36 2.09 -6.69
C GLY A 225 15.95 1.78 -7.23
N GLY A 226 15.81 0.75 -8.07
CA GLY A 226 14.51 0.27 -8.54
C GLY A 226 13.71 -0.42 -7.43
N VAL A 227 14.38 -1.24 -6.63
CA VAL A 227 13.80 -1.91 -5.46
C VAL A 227 13.40 -0.90 -4.39
N GLU A 228 14.22 0.12 -4.13
CA GLU A 228 13.88 1.23 -3.22
C GLU A 228 12.65 2.00 -3.72
N THR A 229 12.60 2.33 -5.01
CA THR A 229 11.43 2.99 -5.62
C THR A 229 10.16 2.17 -5.42
N LEU A 230 10.23 0.85 -5.63
CA LEU A 230 9.10 -0.06 -5.41
C LEU A 230 8.74 -0.18 -3.92
N ALA A 231 9.72 -0.23 -3.02
CA ALA A 231 9.49 -0.28 -1.58
C ALA A 231 8.75 0.98 -1.09
N VAL A 232 9.18 2.18 -1.51
CA VAL A 232 8.47 3.42 -1.18
C VAL A 232 7.07 3.42 -1.75
N ALA A 233 6.93 3.15 -3.06
CA ALA A 233 5.63 3.23 -3.71
C ALA A 233 4.61 2.22 -3.17
N LEU A 234 5.06 1.00 -2.84
CA LEU A 234 4.19 -0.11 -2.47
C LEU A 234 4.08 -0.32 -0.96
N ALA A 235 5.19 -0.42 -0.23
CA ALA A 235 5.17 -0.64 1.21
C ALA A 235 4.75 0.62 1.97
N GLU A 236 5.37 1.77 1.68
CA GLU A 236 4.99 3.02 2.33
C GLU A 236 3.63 3.51 1.83
N GLY A 237 3.33 3.30 0.54
CA GLY A 237 1.98 3.50 0.01
C GLY A 237 0.91 2.68 0.76
N ALA A 238 1.23 1.43 1.13
CA ALA A 238 0.32 0.62 1.93
C ALA A 238 0.16 1.16 3.35
N ARG A 239 1.26 1.59 3.99
CA ARG A 239 1.30 2.06 5.39
C ARG A 239 0.65 3.41 5.62
N PHE A 240 0.77 4.35 4.69
CA PHE A 240 0.30 5.73 4.86
C PHE A 240 -0.91 6.01 3.97
N GLN A 241 -1.95 6.63 4.53
CA GLN A 241 -3.19 6.94 3.83
C GLN A 241 -2.95 7.83 2.59
N ALA A 242 -2.10 8.86 2.75
CA ALA A 242 -1.96 9.94 1.76
C ALA A 242 -0.92 9.66 0.67
N ILE A 243 0.15 8.91 0.96
CA ILE A 243 1.26 8.66 0.02
C ILE A 243 0.78 8.15 -1.35
N PRO A 244 -0.13 7.15 -1.44
CA PRO A 244 -0.59 6.67 -2.75
C PRO A 244 -1.34 7.72 -3.56
N ALA A 245 -2.05 8.64 -2.89
CA ALA A 245 -2.77 9.70 -3.58
C ALA A 245 -1.79 10.71 -4.19
N TYR A 246 -0.72 11.06 -3.48
CA TYR A 246 0.32 11.95 -3.99
C TYR A 246 1.06 11.35 -5.19
N ILE A 247 1.46 10.07 -5.09
CA ILE A 247 2.12 9.36 -6.20
C ILE A 247 1.18 9.25 -7.40
N ALA A 248 -0.07 8.84 -7.20
CA ALA A 248 -1.04 8.71 -8.29
C ALA A 248 -1.34 10.07 -8.95
N GLN A 249 -1.43 11.16 -8.18
CA GLN A 249 -1.62 12.50 -8.72
C GLN A 249 -0.41 12.97 -9.54
N ALA A 250 0.81 12.69 -9.09
CA ALA A 250 2.02 13.01 -9.84
C ALA A 250 2.07 12.24 -11.16
N ILE A 251 1.78 10.93 -11.14
CA ILE A 251 1.70 10.09 -12.33
C ILE A 251 0.66 10.64 -13.33
N ARG A 252 -0.58 10.91 -12.89
CA ARG A 252 -1.64 11.50 -13.74
C ARG A 252 -1.24 12.85 -14.33
N GLY A 253 -0.33 13.56 -13.68
CA GLY A 253 0.21 14.83 -14.14
C GLY A 253 1.49 14.70 -14.97
N GLY A 254 1.94 13.49 -15.32
CA GLY A 254 3.18 13.24 -16.05
C GLY A 254 4.44 13.67 -15.29
N ARG A 255 4.40 13.66 -13.95
CA ARG A 255 5.47 14.19 -13.08
C ARG A 255 5.99 13.13 -12.10
N ASP A 256 7.18 13.39 -11.57
CA ASP A 256 7.75 12.64 -10.47
C ASP A 256 7.19 13.16 -9.13
N TRP A 257 6.86 12.25 -8.22
CA TRP A 257 6.71 12.55 -6.80
C TRP A 257 8.02 12.20 -6.09
N GLU A 258 8.57 13.15 -5.33
CA GLU A 258 9.80 12.96 -4.58
C GLU A 258 9.47 12.88 -3.09
N VAL A 259 10.07 11.94 -2.37
CA VAL A 259 9.76 11.72 -0.94
C VAL A 259 10.04 12.98 -0.13
N ARG A 260 11.24 13.58 -0.26
CA ARG A 260 11.68 14.82 0.42
C ARG A 260 11.17 14.94 1.86
N ARG A 261 10.15 15.78 2.04
CA ARG A 261 9.55 16.20 3.30
C ARG A 261 8.75 15.09 3.99
N HIS A 262 8.48 13.98 3.30
CA HIS A 262 7.82 12.80 3.86
C HIS A 262 8.80 11.77 4.45
N ALA A 263 10.12 11.97 4.31
CA ALA A 263 11.10 11.01 4.84
C ALA A 263 10.98 10.82 6.36
N ASP A 264 10.81 11.91 7.10
CA ASP A 264 10.65 11.88 8.58
C ASP A 264 9.36 11.16 8.99
N GLU A 265 8.27 11.37 8.24
CA GLU A 265 6.99 10.68 8.44
C GLU A 265 7.14 9.17 8.21
N ILE A 266 7.79 8.78 7.11
CA ILE A 266 8.02 7.37 6.76
C ILE A 266 8.89 6.68 7.82
N THR A 267 9.97 7.31 8.26
CA THR A 267 10.88 6.75 9.27
C THR A 267 10.26 6.68 10.66
N SER A 268 9.29 7.55 10.96
CA SER A 268 8.59 7.58 12.27
C SER A 268 7.42 6.58 12.37
N TRP A 269 7.14 5.80 11.31
CA TRP A 269 5.98 4.89 11.26
C TRP A 269 5.84 3.97 12.47
N ASP A 270 6.95 3.40 12.95
CA ASP A 270 6.97 2.52 14.13
C ASP A 270 6.59 3.28 15.41
N GLN A 271 7.24 4.41 15.64
CA GLN A 271 6.97 5.27 16.80
C GLN A 271 5.52 5.75 16.83
N ASP A 272 5.00 6.22 15.70
CA ASP A 272 3.64 6.71 15.58
C ASP A 272 2.61 5.59 15.74
N SER A 273 2.91 4.39 15.21
CA SER A 273 2.12 3.18 15.48
C SER A 273 2.03 2.88 16.98
N GLN A 274 3.13 3.03 17.73
CA GLN A 274 3.13 2.83 19.19
C GLN A 274 2.31 3.87 19.94
N VAL A 275 2.17 5.09 19.43
CA VAL A 275 1.28 6.09 20.03
C VAL A 275 -0.18 5.65 19.89
N VAL A 276 -0.57 5.22 18.69
CA VAL A 276 -1.93 4.72 18.42
C VAL A 276 -2.25 3.48 19.26
N LEU A 277 -1.30 2.54 19.35
CA LEU A 277 -1.47 1.34 20.18
C LEU A 277 -1.63 1.66 21.67
N ARG A 278 -0.83 2.60 22.21
CA ARG A 278 -0.94 3.03 23.61
C ARG A 278 -2.28 3.72 23.90
N ALA A 279 -2.73 4.60 23.00
CA ALA A 279 -4.04 5.24 23.14
C ALA A 279 -5.18 4.20 23.11
N ARG A 280 -5.09 3.21 22.22
CA ARG A 280 -6.06 2.10 22.15
C ARG A 280 -6.06 1.20 23.37
N ALA A 281 -4.89 0.92 23.94
CA ALA A 281 -4.79 0.12 25.16
C ALA A 281 -5.39 0.85 26.37
N ALA A 282 -5.20 2.17 26.44
CA ALA A 282 -5.75 3.01 27.51
C ALA A 282 -7.26 3.25 27.37
N ASP A 283 -7.75 3.51 26.15
CA ASP A 283 -9.17 3.64 25.84
C ASP A 283 -9.52 2.87 24.56
N PRO A 284 -10.03 1.64 24.69
CA PRO A 284 -10.49 0.86 23.54
C PRO A 284 -11.66 1.50 22.79
N THR A 285 -12.43 2.40 23.42
CA THR A 285 -13.66 2.94 22.83
C THR A 285 -13.38 3.95 21.72
N GLY A 286 -12.28 4.70 21.80
CA GLY A 286 -11.90 5.69 20.78
C GLY A 286 -12.39 7.10 21.05
N TYR A 287 -13.08 7.34 22.17
CA TYR A 287 -13.82 8.58 22.42
C TYR A 287 -13.28 9.41 23.58
N GLN A 288 -12.40 8.85 24.41
CA GLN A 288 -11.89 9.52 25.60
C GLN A 288 -10.73 10.48 25.29
N GLU A 289 -10.36 11.27 26.30
CA GLU A 289 -9.34 12.31 26.22
C GLU A 289 -8.00 11.82 25.66
N VAL A 290 -7.60 10.57 25.94
CA VAL A 290 -6.34 9.98 25.46
C VAL A 290 -6.22 10.01 23.92
N TRP A 291 -7.34 9.96 23.20
CA TRP A 291 -7.38 10.06 21.75
C TRP A 291 -7.28 11.49 21.23
N GLN A 292 -7.57 12.48 22.07
CA GLN A 292 -7.64 13.91 21.74
C GLN A 292 -6.41 14.70 22.23
N GLN A 293 -5.52 14.08 23.01
CA GLN A 293 -4.28 14.71 23.46
C GLN A 293 -3.40 15.09 22.28
N ARG A 294 -3.15 16.39 22.11
CA ARG A 294 -2.28 16.93 21.06
C ARG A 294 -0.82 16.82 21.45
N ARG A 295 0.02 16.39 20.51
CA ARG A 295 1.48 16.35 20.63
C ARG A 295 2.11 16.85 19.34
N GLU A 296 3.35 17.31 19.42
CA GLU A 296 4.11 17.76 18.24
C GLU A 296 4.63 16.56 17.45
N TYR A 297 4.44 16.58 16.14
CA TYR A 297 4.97 15.61 15.18
C TYR A 297 5.50 16.34 13.96
N VAL A 298 6.35 15.66 13.17
CA VAL A 298 6.76 16.13 11.85
C VAL A 298 5.88 15.47 10.80
N TRP A 299 5.20 16.28 9.98
CA TRP A 299 4.36 15.80 8.90
C TRP A 299 4.57 16.65 7.66
N ASN A 300 4.91 16.02 6.52
CA ASN A 300 5.25 16.75 5.29
C ASN A 300 6.27 17.88 5.55
N GLY A 301 7.29 17.60 6.37
CA GLY A 301 8.39 18.51 6.70
C GLY A 301 8.00 19.71 7.57
N ALA A 302 6.77 19.73 8.11
CA ALA A 302 6.30 20.77 9.01
C ALA A 302 6.04 20.18 10.40
N ARG A 303 6.30 20.97 11.45
CA ARG A 303 5.87 20.65 12.81
C ARG A 303 4.38 20.90 12.94
N VAL A 304 3.64 19.88 13.34
CA VAL A 304 2.19 19.91 13.47
C VAL A 304 1.76 19.35 14.82
N LEU A 305 0.68 19.88 15.36
CA LEU A 305 0.03 19.29 16.54
C LEU A 305 -0.99 18.27 16.06
N LEU A 306 -0.73 16.99 16.32
CA LEU A 306 -1.64 15.90 16.00
C LEU A 306 -2.08 15.19 17.27
N THR A 307 -3.29 14.64 17.22
CA THR A 307 -3.80 13.73 18.23
C THR A 307 -3.48 12.28 17.86
N ALA A 308 -3.64 11.34 18.80
CA ALA A 308 -3.53 9.92 18.47
C ALA A 308 -4.59 9.48 17.45
N LEU A 309 -5.76 10.14 17.45
CA LEU A 309 -6.81 9.93 16.46
C LEU A 309 -6.39 10.42 15.06
N ASP A 310 -5.70 11.56 14.99
CA ASP A 310 -5.18 12.08 13.72
C ASP A 310 -4.10 11.18 13.14
N LEU A 311 -3.18 10.69 13.98
CA LEU A 311 -2.18 9.69 13.56
C LEU A 311 -2.86 8.43 13.05
N ALA A 312 -3.84 7.90 13.78
CA ALA A 312 -4.56 6.70 13.36
C ALA A 312 -5.21 6.91 11.99
N ARG A 313 -5.81 8.07 11.69
CA ARG A 313 -6.40 8.35 10.37
C ARG A 313 -5.37 8.48 9.24
N ARG A 314 -4.15 8.90 9.57
CA ARG A 314 -3.09 9.14 8.59
C ARG A 314 -2.29 7.87 8.29
N LEU A 315 -2.11 7.01 9.28
CA LEU A 315 -1.52 5.69 9.12
C LEU A 315 -2.60 4.72 8.65
N TYR A 316 -2.54 4.25 7.40
CA TYR A 316 -3.45 3.21 6.94
C TYR A 316 -3.15 1.87 7.63
N LEU A 317 -1.88 1.51 7.79
CA LEU A 317 -1.48 0.32 8.52
C LEU A 317 -0.79 0.70 9.83
N ILE A 318 -1.25 0.15 10.94
CA ILE A 318 -0.58 0.26 12.24
C ILE A 318 0.24 -1.00 12.46
N LYS A 319 1.54 -0.84 12.75
CA LYS A 319 2.43 -1.96 13.06
C LYS A 319 1.96 -2.66 14.35
N PRO A 320 1.86 -3.99 14.40
CA PRO A 320 1.49 -4.70 15.60
C PRO A 320 2.62 -4.65 16.63
N PRO A 321 2.32 -4.80 17.93
CA PRO A 321 3.35 -4.96 18.94
C PRO A 321 4.17 -6.22 18.64
N THR A 322 5.48 -6.16 18.86
CA THR A 322 6.34 -7.35 18.82
C THR A 322 5.84 -8.34 19.87
N ARG A 323 5.61 -9.61 19.48
CA ARG A 323 5.34 -10.66 20.46
C ARG A 323 6.49 -10.67 21.47
N LYS A 324 6.17 -10.51 22.76
CA LYS A 324 7.14 -10.80 23.82
C LYS A 324 7.41 -12.30 23.75
N SER A 325 8.66 -12.65 23.43
CA SER A 325 9.21 -14.00 23.62
C SER A 325 9.23 -14.35 25.10
#